data_AF-A0A376LQC0-F1
#
_entry.id   AF-A0A376LQC0-F1
#
_cell.length_a   1.000
_cell.length_b   1.000
_cell.length_c   1.000
_cell.angle_alpha   90.00
_cell.angle_beta   90.00
_cell.angle_gamma   90.00
#
_symmetry.space_group_name_H-M   'P 1'
#
loop_
_entity.id
_entity.type
_entity.pdbx_description
1 polymer ?
#
loop_
_entity_poly.entity_id
_entity_poly.type
_entity_poly.pdbx_seq_one_letter_code
_entity_poly.pdbx_strand_id
1 'polypeptide(L)'
;MSKMAALGQSIGGIFPSDEIVKGSISGYVFEQFEIACYTSLLAAAKNAGDTASIPTIEAILNEEKQMADWLIQHIPQTTEKFLIRSETDGVEAKK
;
A
#
# COMPACT_ATOMS: atom_id res chain seq x y z
N MET A 1 -6.59 2.39 -22.87
CA MET A 1 -6.77 2.69 -21.43
C MET A 1 -5.45 2.82 -20.64
N SER A 2 -4.33 2.26 -21.11
CA SER A 2 -3.00 2.42 -20.47
C SER A 2 -2.47 3.87 -20.43
N LYS A 3 -2.79 4.69 -21.43
CA LYS A 3 -2.34 6.09 -21.47
C LYS A 3 -2.98 6.98 -20.39
N MET A 4 -4.14 6.61 -19.84
CA MET A 4 -4.79 7.36 -18.77
C MET A 4 -4.22 6.99 -17.39
N ALA A 5 -3.77 5.74 -17.20
CA ALA A 5 -3.00 5.33 -16.03
C ALA A 5 -1.61 6.00 -16.00
N ALA A 6 -0.97 6.16 -17.17
CA ALA A 6 0.27 6.93 -17.30
C ALA A 6 0.08 8.44 -17.01
N LEU A 7 -1.09 9.01 -17.33
CA LEU A 7 -1.43 10.39 -16.98
C LEU A 7 -1.67 10.57 -15.46
N GLY A 8 -2.18 9.54 -14.78
CA GLY A 8 -2.26 9.49 -13.32
C GLY A 8 -0.89 9.47 -12.64
N GLN A 9 0.11 8.80 -13.24
CA GLN A 9 1.51 8.86 -12.80
C GLN A 9 2.15 10.22 -13.09
N SER A 10 1.78 10.90 -14.19
CA SER A 10 2.41 12.17 -14.57
C SER A 10 1.85 13.42 -13.86
N ILE A 11 0.69 13.35 -13.21
CA ILE A 11 0.22 14.44 -12.32
C ILE A 11 1.03 14.47 -11.01
N GLY A 12 1.81 13.42 -10.70
CA GLY A 12 2.86 13.46 -9.68
C GLY A 12 4.10 14.27 -10.09
N GLY A 13 4.16 14.81 -11.31
CA GLY A 13 5.33 15.46 -11.90
C GLY A 13 5.57 16.92 -11.51
N ILE A 14 4.86 17.49 -10.54
CA ILE A 14 5.14 18.83 -9.99
C ILE A 14 5.28 18.69 -8.47
N PHE A 15 6.46 18.19 -8.07
CA PHE A 15 7.00 18.02 -6.72
C PHE A 15 6.03 18.25 -5.55
N PRO A 16 5.41 17.21 -4.99
CA PRO A 16 4.94 17.31 -3.63
C PRO A 16 6.05 16.76 -2.73
N SER A 17 6.56 17.60 -1.84
CA SER A 17 7.64 17.22 -0.90
C SER A 17 7.29 15.98 -0.07
N ASP A 18 6.02 15.58 0.02
CA ASP A 18 5.44 14.52 0.83
C ASP A 18 5.37 13.12 0.17
N GLU A 19 6.14 12.86 -0.90
CA GLU A 19 6.13 11.57 -1.63
C GLU A 19 6.23 10.34 -0.73
N ILE A 20 7.04 10.39 0.33
CA ILE A 20 7.18 9.27 1.27
C ILE A 20 5.88 8.98 2.04
N VAL A 21 5.17 10.03 2.48
CA VAL A 21 3.90 9.90 3.21
C VAL A 21 2.82 9.38 2.26
N LYS A 22 2.71 9.97 1.06
CA LYS A 22 1.77 9.50 0.03
C LYS A 22 2.07 8.08 -0.43
N GLY A 23 3.35 7.71 -0.50
CA GLY A 23 3.81 6.36 -0.80
C GLY A 23 3.34 5.36 0.26
N SER A 24 3.54 5.66 1.55
CA SER A 24 3.05 4.82 2.64
C SER A 24 1.53 4.66 2.66
N ILE A 25 0.78 5.75 2.42
CA ILE A 25 -0.68 5.71 2.31
C ILE A 25 -1.12 4.85 1.12
N SER A 26 -0.48 5.05 -0.04
CA SER A 26 -0.78 4.28 -1.25
C SER A 26 -0.47 2.80 -1.07
N GLY A 27 0.63 2.47 -0.39
CA GLY A 27 0.96 1.11 0.03
C GLY A 27 -0.15 0.51 0.87
N TYR A 28 -0.57 1.18 1.95
CA TYR A 28 -1.64 0.67 2.83
C TYR A 28 -2.96 0.42 2.08
N VAL A 29 -3.35 1.34 1.19
CA VAL A 29 -4.55 1.17 0.36
C VAL A 29 -4.42 -0.02 -0.58
N PHE A 30 -3.23 -0.27 -1.12
CA PHE A 30 -2.98 -1.42 -1.99
C PHE A 30 -3.05 -2.74 -1.22
N GLU A 31 -2.48 -2.82 -0.01
CA GLU A 31 -2.64 -3.99 0.87
C GLU A 31 -4.12 -4.29 1.17
N GLN A 32 -4.92 -3.25 1.43
CA GLN A 32 -6.38 -3.42 1.63
C GLN A 32 -7.10 -3.95 0.38
N PHE A 33 -6.66 -3.51 -0.81
CA PHE A 33 -7.15 -4.06 -2.07
C PHE A 33 -6.80 -5.54 -2.21
N GLU A 34 -5.56 -5.94 -1.90
CA GLU A 34 -5.12 -7.34 -1.94
C GLU A 34 -5.87 -8.21 -0.93
N ILE A 35 -6.07 -7.72 0.30
CA ILE A 35 -6.90 -8.38 1.32
C ILE A 35 -8.31 -8.66 0.79
N ALA A 36 -8.93 -7.68 0.13
CA ALA A 36 -10.26 -7.86 -0.46
C ALA A 36 -10.24 -8.89 -1.61
N CYS A 37 -9.24 -8.85 -2.48
CA CYS A 37 -9.05 -9.79 -3.57
C CYS A 37 -8.84 -11.23 -3.07
N TYR A 38 -7.95 -11.46 -2.10
CA TYR A 38 -7.69 -12.80 -1.56
C TYR A 38 -8.87 -13.32 -0.73
N THR A 39 -9.62 -12.44 -0.07
CA THR A 39 -10.88 -12.84 0.60
C THR A 39 -11.90 -13.34 -0.43
N SER A 40 -12.05 -12.64 -1.55
CA SER A 40 -12.93 -13.07 -2.65
C SER A 40 -12.43 -14.36 -3.31
N LEU A 41 -11.12 -14.47 -3.54
CA LEU A 41 -10.50 -15.65 -4.15
C LEU A 41 -10.64 -16.90 -3.28
N LEU A 42 -10.52 -16.75 -1.96
CA LEU A 42 -10.76 -17.83 -1.00
C LEU A 42 -12.19 -18.37 -1.09
N ALA A 43 -13.18 -17.48 -1.23
CA ALA A 43 -14.56 -17.88 -1.44
C ALA A 43 -14.76 -18.60 -2.78
N ALA A 44 -14.11 -18.11 -3.84
CA ALA A 44 -14.14 -18.74 -5.15
C ALA A 44 -13.51 -20.14 -5.14
N ALA A 45 -12.35 -20.31 -4.51
CA ALA A 45 -11.67 -21.61 -4.37
C ALA A 45 -12.54 -22.62 -3.61
N LYS A 46 -13.18 -22.20 -2.52
CA LYS A 46 -14.14 -23.01 -1.75
C LYS A 46 -15.33 -23.44 -2.60
N ASN A 47 -15.88 -22.53 -3.41
CA ASN A 47 -17.01 -22.84 -4.29
C ASN A 47 -16.63 -23.76 -5.46
N ALA A 48 -15.43 -23.59 -6.02
CA ALA A 48 -14.90 -24.42 -7.11
C ALA A 48 -14.43 -25.81 -6.64
N GLY A 49 -14.35 -26.06 -5.32
CA GLY A 49 -13.82 -27.30 -4.75
C GLY A 49 -12.29 -27.41 -4.85
N ASP A 50 -11.59 -26.31 -5.12
CA ASP A 50 -10.12 -26.25 -5.15
C ASP A 50 -9.58 -26.14 -3.72
N THR A 51 -9.61 -27.26 -3.00
CA THR A 51 -9.14 -27.34 -1.61
C THR A 51 -7.62 -27.30 -1.50
N ALA A 52 -6.90 -27.62 -2.58
CA ALA A 52 -5.44 -27.63 -2.60
C ALA A 52 -4.84 -26.21 -2.56
N SER A 53 -5.52 -25.23 -3.17
CA SER A 53 -5.06 -23.83 -3.18
C SER A 53 -5.41 -23.05 -1.91
N ILE A 54 -6.39 -23.50 -1.12
CA ILE A 54 -6.89 -22.79 0.07
C ILE A 54 -5.76 -22.41 1.06
N PRO A 55 -4.86 -23.32 1.47
CA PRO A 55 -3.82 -22.98 2.44
C PRO A 55 -2.88 -21.87 1.95
N THR A 56 -2.55 -21.87 0.66
CA THR A 56 -1.70 -20.84 0.05
C THR A 56 -2.42 -19.49 0.01
N ILE A 57 -3.70 -19.47 -0.37
CA ILE A 57 -4.50 -18.23 -0.38
C ILE A 57 -4.63 -17.65 1.02
N GLU A 58 -4.87 -18.49 2.03
CA GLU A 58 -4.97 -18.06 3.43
C GLU A 58 -3.63 -17.54 3.99
N ALA A 59 -2.51 -18.18 3.62
CA ALA A 59 -1.18 -17.73 3.99
C ALA A 59 -0.91 -16.31 3.44
N ILE A 60 -1.13 -16.09 2.14
CA ILE A 60 -0.92 -14.78 1.51
C ILE A 60 -1.86 -13.74 2.14
N LEU A 61 -3.14 -14.06 2.29
CA LEU A 61 -4.10 -13.16 2.94
C LEU A 61 -3.66 -12.73 4.34
N ASN A 62 -3.00 -13.62 5.09
CA ASN A 62 -2.47 -13.31 6.41
C ASN A 62 -1.20 -12.44 6.35
N GLU A 63 -0.36 -12.60 5.33
CA GLU A 63 0.79 -11.73 5.07
C GLU A 63 0.33 -10.30 4.73
N GLU A 64 -0.66 -10.14 3.84
CA GLU A 64 -1.15 -8.80 3.46
C GLU A 64 -1.83 -8.09 4.63
N LYS A 65 -2.54 -8.83 5.50
CA LYS A 65 -3.09 -8.27 6.75
C LYS A 65 -1.99 -7.76 7.67
N GLN A 66 -0.92 -8.54 7.85
CA GLN A 66 0.22 -8.12 8.66
C GLN A 66 0.91 -6.89 8.07
N MET A 67 1.04 -6.82 6.74
CA MET A 67 1.63 -5.67 6.06
C MET A 67 0.75 -4.42 6.19
N ALA A 68 -0.56 -4.54 5.99
CA ALA A 68 -1.52 -3.46 6.19
C ALA A 68 -1.47 -2.93 7.64
N ASP A 69 -1.49 -3.83 8.63
CA ASP A 69 -1.41 -3.48 10.05
C ASP A 69 -0.08 -2.80 10.38
N TRP A 70 1.03 -3.28 9.82
CA TRP A 70 2.34 -2.66 10.00
C TRP A 70 2.37 -1.25 9.41
N LEU A 71 1.88 -1.07 8.18
CA LEU A 71 1.85 0.22 7.51
C LEU A 71 1.02 1.24 8.29
N ILE A 72 -0.20 0.90 8.69
CA ILE A 72 -1.07 1.86 9.39
C ILE A 72 -0.52 2.26 10.77
N GLN A 73 0.18 1.34 11.45
CA GLN A 73 0.87 1.64 12.72
C GLN A 73 2.06 2.59 12.53
N HIS A 74 2.74 2.54 11.38
CA HIS A 74 3.98 3.32 11.14
C HIS A 74 3.77 4.59 10.29
N ILE A 75 2.63 4.75 9.62
CA ILE A 75 2.27 5.98 8.89
C ILE A 75 2.35 7.24 9.77
N PRO A 76 1.86 7.26 11.03
CA PRO A 76 1.99 8.43 11.90
C PRO A 76 3.45 8.83 12.12
N GLN A 77 4.31 7.87 12.48
CA GLN A 77 5.73 8.11 12.71
C GLN A 77 6.43 8.61 11.42
N THR A 78 6.07 8.07 10.26
CA THR A 78 6.60 8.50 8.97
C THR A 78 6.21 9.95 8.68
N THR A 79 4.97 10.33 8.99
CA THR A 79 4.44 11.69 8.83
C THR A 79 5.15 12.66 9.76
N GLU A 80 5.33 12.32 11.03
CA GLU A 80 6.07 13.15 12.00
C GLU A 80 7.52 13.39 11.56
N LYS A 81 8.24 12.33 11.16
CA LYS A 81 9.61 12.45 10.64
C LYS A 81 9.69 13.31 9.39
N PHE A 82 8.70 13.21 8.52
CA PHE A 82 8.61 14.03 7.32
C PHE A 82 8.45 15.53 7.69
N LEU A 83 7.54 15.85 8.60
CA LEU A 83 7.31 17.24 9.06
C LEU A 83 8.58 17.84 9.67
N ILE A 84 9.25 17.13 10.59
CA ILE A 84 10.49 17.58 11.23
C ILE A 84 11.56 17.92 10.19
N ARG A 85 11.72 17.06 9.17
CA ARG A 85 12.71 17.28 8.11
C ARG A 85 12.31 18.43 7.19
N SER A 86 11.02 18.62 6.92
CA SER A 86 10.53 19.71 6.08
C SER A 86 10.70 21.09 6.72
N GLU A 87 10.75 21.16 8.06
CA GLU A 87 10.98 22.39 8.83
C GLU A 87 12.47 22.70 9.07
N THR A 88 13.37 21.76 8.77
CA THR A 88 14.81 21.93 9.00
C THR A 88 15.49 22.50 7.76
N ASP A 89 15.94 23.76 7.82
CA ASP A 89 16.69 24.41 6.75
C ASP A 89 17.94 23.60 6.34
N GLY A 90 18.06 23.29 5.04
CA GLY A 90 19.21 22.59 4.46
C GLY A 90 19.14 21.05 4.46
N VAL A 91 18.04 20.43 4.92
CA VAL A 91 17.84 18.98 4.87
C VAL A 91 16.69 18.64 3.92
N GLU A 92 16.95 17.91 2.83
CA GLU A 92 15.88 17.45 1.94
C GLU A 92 15.01 16.38 2.63
N ALA A 93 13.70 16.62 2.72
CA ALA A 93 12.74 15.72 3.35
C ALA A 93 12.44 14.43 2.55
N LYS A 94 13.11 14.21 1.41
CA LYS A 94 12.78 13.17 0.41
C LYS A 94 13.34 11.76 0.68
N LYS A 95 14.08 11.52 1.76
CA LYS A 95 14.74 10.22 2.03
C LYS A 95 14.19 9.49 3.24
#